data_AF-A0A0B5D400-F1
#
_entry.id   AF-A0A0B5D400-F1
#
_cell.length_a   1.000
_cell.length_b   1.000
_cell.length_c   1.000
_cell.angle_alpha   90.00
_cell.angle_beta   90.00
_cell.angle_gamma   90.00
#
_symmetry.space_group_name_H-M   'P 1'
#
loop_
_entity.id
_entity.type
_entity.pdbx_description
1 polymer ?
#
loop_
_entity_poly.entity_id
_entity_poly.type
_entity_poly.pdbx_seq_one_letter_code
_entity_poly.pdbx_strand_id
1 'polypeptide(L)' 'MIRLTIRGGLSYVGESVESIIREEFGPTALFRPSANRTSPESGVILELVGPHDPHTFHILGDVLDVEEIEGEP' A
#
# COMPACT_ATOMS: atom_id res chain seq x y z
N MET A 1 9.23 -8.61 -9.14
CA MET A 1 7.95 -7.88 -9.05
C MET A 1 7.41 -8.06 -7.64
N ILE A 2 6.42 -7.27 -7.24
CA ILE A 2 5.76 -7.39 -5.94
C ILE A 2 4.27 -7.68 -6.16
N ARG A 3 3.71 -8.56 -5.35
CA ARG A 3 2.26 -8.71 -5.16
C ARG A 3 1.85 -8.06 -3.85
N LEU A 4 0.95 -7.09 -3.93
CA LEU A 4 0.32 -6.43 -2.79
C LEU A 4 -1.07 -7.02 -2.56
N THR A 5 -1.33 -7.59 -1.40
CA THR A 5 -2.67 -8.09 -1.03
C THR A 5 -3.31 -7.16 -0.01
N ILE A 6 -4.53 -6.71 -0.32
CA ILE A 6 -5.29 -5.83 0.56
C ILE A 6 -6.51 -6.53 1.17
N ARG A 7 -7.04 -5.95 2.25
CA ARG A 7 -8.26 -6.43 2.90
C ARG A 7 -9.41 -6.46 1.89
N GLY A 8 -10.16 -7.56 1.91
CA GLY A 8 -11.18 -7.86 0.90
C GLY A 8 -10.73 -8.90 -0.13
N GLY A 9 -9.48 -9.35 -0.07
CA GLY A 9 -8.96 -10.43 -0.92
C GLY A 9 -8.55 -9.98 -2.32
N LEU A 10 -8.39 -8.66 -2.53
CA LEU A 10 -7.86 -8.11 -3.77
C LEU A 10 -6.32 -8.12 -3.73
N SER A 11 -5.72 -8.46 -4.86
CA SER A 11 -4.27 -8.47 -5.03
C SER A 11 -3.87 -7.72 -6.29
N TYR A 12 -2.82 -6.92 -6.17
CA TYR A 12 -2.25 -6.12 -7.25
C TYR A 12 -0.80 -6.52 -7.47
N VAL A 13 -0.32 -6.43 -8.71
CA VAL A 13 1.06 -6.77 -9.08
C VAL A 13 1.71 -5.57 -9.74
N GLY A 14 2.95 -5.28 -9.36
CA GLY A 14 3.71 -4.19 -9.94
C GLY A 14 5.20 -4.27 -9.63
N GLU A 15 5.93 -3.24 -10.03
CA GLU A 15 7.39 -3.18 -9.83
C GLU A 15 7.76 -2.95 -8.37
N SER A 16 6.95 -2.18 -7.63
CA SER A 16 7.15 -1.86 -6.22
C SER A 16 5.82 -1.60 -5.51
N VAL A 17 5.82 -1.57 -4.18
CA VAL A 17 4.65 -1.15 -3.39
C VAL A 17 4.21 0.27 -3.75
N GLU A 18 5.16 1.19 -3.95
CA GLU A 18 4.88 2.59 -4.31
C GLU A 18 4.25 2.72 -5.68
N SER A 19 4.69 1.94 -6.68
CA SER A 19 4.12 1.97 -8.02
C SER A 19 2.68 1.46 -8.01
N ILE A 20 2.42 0.33 -7.35
CA ILE A 20 1.07 -0.24 -7.20
C ILE A 20 0.13 0.79 -6.55
N ILE A 21 0.58 1.40 -5.45
CA ILE A 21 -0.26 2.31 -4.68
C ILE A 21 -0.62 3.56 -5.50
N ARG A 22 0.34 4.11 -6.23
CA ARG A 22 0.09 5.30 -7.06
C ARG A 22 -0.82 5.02 -8.24
N GLU A 23 -0.69 3.85 -8.86
CA GLU A 23 -1.52 3.42 -9.99
C GLU A 23 -2.97 3.17 -9.57
N GLU A 24 -3.17 2.45 -8.47
CA GLU A 24 -4.49 1.96 -8.06
C GLU A 24 -5.24 2.92 -7.11
N PHE A 25 -4.53 3.67 -6.26
CA PHE A 25 -5.12 4.52 -5.22
C PHE A 25 -4.88 6.02 -5.45
N GLY A 26 -4.07 6.38 -6.43
CA GLY A 26 -3.83 7.76 -6.85
C GLY A 26 -2.42 8.28 -6.54
N PRO A 27 -1.99 9.35 -7.23
CA PRO A 27 -0.58 9.80 -7.23
C PRO A 27 -0.08 10.29 -5.86
N THR A 28 -1.00 10.68 -4.98
CA THR A 28 -0.77 11.21 -3.63
C THR A 28 -0.87 10.15 -2.53
N ALA A 29 -1.24 8.92 -2.87
CA ALA A 29 -1.35 7.83 -1.91
C ALA A 29 0.03 7.37 -1.41
N LEU A 30 0.09 7.00 -0.13
CA LEU A 30 1.30 6.61 0.58
C LEU A 30 1.07 5.31 1.34
N PHE A 31 2.11 4.47 1.41
CA PHE A 31 2.12 3.31 2.28
C PHE A 31 2.71 3.66 3.64
N ARG A 32 2.04 3.23 4.71
CA ARG A 32 2.59 3.24 6.06
C ARG A 32 2.67 1.80 6.59
N PRO A 33 3.87 1.22 6.70
CA PRO A 33 4.02 -0.13 7.23
C PRO A 33 3.59 -0.17 8.71
N SER A 34 3.03 -1.31 9.09
CA SER A 34 2.66 -1.60 10.46
C SER A 34 3.91 -1.74 11.32
N ALA A 35 3.91 -1.16 12.52
CA ALA A 35 4.96 -1.40 13.51
C ALA A 35 4.86 -2.80 14.14
N ASN A 36 3.91 -3.63 13.69
CA ASN A 36 3.66 -4.95 14.23
C ASN A 36 4.77 -5.93 13.84
N ARG A 37 5.42 -6.51 14.86
CA ARG A 37 6.48 -7.52 14.71
C ARG A 37 6.00 -8.87 14.14
N THR A 38 4.69 -9.13 14.12
CA THR A 38 4.14 -10.40 13.60
C THR A 38 3.90 -10.41 12.09
N SER A 39 3.69 -9.24 11.47
CA SER A 39 3.56 -9.08 10.01
C SER A 39 4.17 -7.74 9.61
N PRO A 40 5.52 -7.64 9.53
CA PRO A 40 6.20 -6.38 9.22
C PRO A 40 5.85 -5.82 7.83
N GLU A 41 5.31 -6.67 6.95
CA GLU A 41 4.89 -6.35 5.57
C GLU A 41 3.42 -5.89 5.47
N SER A 42 2.66 -5.97 6.56
CA SER A 42 1.31 -5.39 6.62
C SER A 42 1.36 -3.88 6.85
N GLY A 43 0.28 -3.16 6.53
CA GLY A 43 0.23 -1.71 6.74
C GLY A 43 -1.07 -1.08 6.28
N VAL A 44 -1.04 0.24 6.10
CA VAL A 44 -2.19 1.02 5.63
C VAL A 44 -1.80 1.90 4.46
N ILE A 45 -2.70 2.04 3.49
CA ILE A 45 -2.61 2.99 2.40
C ILE A 45 -3.38 4.23 2.81
N LEU A 46 -2.76 5.40 2.68
CA LEU A 46 -3.32 6.64 3.17
C LEU A 46 -3.03 7.82 2.24
N GLU A 47 -3.89 8.82 2.31
CA GLU A 47 -3.81 10.06 1.54
C GLU A 47 -4.02 11.27 2.46
N LEU A 48 -3.30 12.36 2.21
CA LEU A 48 -3.46 13.62 2.93
C LEU A 48 -4.79 14.29 2.58
N VAL A 49 -5.54 14.75 3.59
CA VAL A 49 -6.84 15.43 3.38
C VAL A 49 -6.70 16.77 2.64
N GLY A 50 -5.52 17.40 2.70
CA GLY A 50 -5.20 18.57 1.92
C GLY A 50 -3.95 19.32 2.43
N PRO A 51 -3.50 20.35 1.70
CA PRO A 51 -2.25 21.06 2.01
C PRO A 51 -2.31 21.88 3.31
N HIS A 52 -3.50 22.16 3.83
CA HIS A 52 -3.70 22.97 5.04
C HIS A 52 -3.89 22.14 6.32
N ASP A 53 -3.95 20.80 6.21
CA ASP A 53 -4.06 19.90 7.35
C ASP A 53 -3.13 18.68 7.17
N PRO A 54 -1.81 18.86 7.35
CA PRO A 54 -0.81 17.83 7.08
C PRO A 54 -0.81 16.68 8.10
N HIS A 55 -1.64 16.76 9.13
CA HIS A 55 -1.73 15.76 10.19
C HIS A 55 -2.96 14.87 10.07
N THR A 56 -3.88 15.17 9.15
CA THR A 56 -5.08 14.38 8.90
C THR A 56 -4.93 13.59 7.61
N PHE A 57 -5.29 12.31 7.69
CA PHE A 57 -5.17 11.36 6.58
C PHE A 57 -6.50 10.61 6.36
N HIS A 58 -6.86 10.38 5.11
CA HIS A 58 -7.84 9.36 4.74
C HIS A 58 -7.15 8.00 4.66
N ILE A 59 -7.78 6.97 5.22
CA ILE A 59 -7.35 5.58 5.03
C ILE A 59 -8.06 5.05 3.78
N LEU A 60 -7.27 4.65 2.79
CA LEU A 60 -7.77 4.14 1.51
C LEU A 60 -7.85 2.61 1.48
N GLY A 61 -7.01 1.94 2.25
CA GLY A 61 -7.02 0.47 2.33
C GLY A 61 -6.07 -0.08 3.39
N ASP A 62 -6.33 -1.32 3.79
CA ASP A 62 -5.46 -2.09 4.67
C ASP A 62 -4.66 -3.10 3.84
N VAL A 63 -3.34 -3.02 3.89
CA VAL A 63 -2.43 -4.01 3.28
C VAL A 63 -2.26 -5.16 4.26
N LEU A 64 -2.57 -6.36 3.81
CA LEU A 64 -2.42 -7.59 4.58
C LEU A 64 -1.06 -8.22 4.37
N ASP A 65 -0.55 -8.16 3.14
CA ASP A 65 0.65 -8.89 2.74
C ASP A 65 1.36 -8.25 1.54
N VAL A 66 2.68 -8.41 1.48
CA VAL A 66 3.55 -7.90 0.40
C VAL A 66 4.52 -9.01 0.02
N GLU A 67 4.26 -9.71 -1.08
CA GLU A 67 5.11 -10.82 -1.51
C GLU A 67 6.02 -10.39 -2.66
N GLU A 68 7.31 -10.70 -2.58
CA GLU A 68 8.16 -10.71 -3.77
C GLU A 68 7.75 -11.90 -4.66
N ILE A 69 7.48 -11.62 -5.93
CA ILE A 69 7.21 -12.65 -6.93
C ILE A 69 8.25 -12.59 -8.04
N GLU A 70 8.73 -13.75 -8.45
CA GLU A 70 9.53 -13.88 -9.67
C GLU A 70 8.65 -13.46 -10.85
N GLY A 71 9.16 -12.53 -11.65
CA GLY A 71 8.52 -12.25 -12.92
C GLY A 71 8.72 -13.44 -13.84
N GLU A 72 7.65 -13.97 -14.42
CA GLU A 72 7.83 -14.71 -15.66
C GLU A 72 8.41 -13.74 -16.72
N PRO A 73 9.34 -14.22 -17.57
CA PRO A 73 10.08 -13.39 -18.52
C PRO A 73 9.20 -12.71 -19.58
#